data_AF-A0A941S5W8-F1
#
_entry.id   AF-A0A941S5W8-F1
#
_cell.length_a   1.000
_cell.length_b   1.000
_cell.length_c   1.000
_cell.angle_alpha   90.00
_cell.angle_beta   90.00
_cell.angle_gamma   90.00
#
_symmetry.space_group_name_H-M   'P 1'
#
loop_
_entity.id
_entity.type
_entity.pdbx_description
1 polymer ?
#
loop_
_entity_poly.entity_id
_entity_poly.type
_entity_poly.pdbx_seq_one_letter_code
_entity_poly.pdbx_strand_id
1 'polypeptide(L)'
;MFARLSAKAIVLAAGIALVFFGVGLIGLGIATSLEPFVGAAWADAIAGALFLLPPLIWAIAVISARPARPAPQADAGARQIMAAIIAALAKETPWIAVVGAGLAGVANLFLARNKNRK
;
A
#
# COMPACT_ATOMS: atom_id res chain seq x y z
N MET A 1 4.02 29.18 -13.54
CA MET A 1 3.78 27.72 -13.70
C MET A 1 3.56 27.00 -12.36
N PHE A 2 4.34 27.31 -11.30
CA PHE A 2 4.20 26.72 -9.95
C PHE A 2 2.80 26.86 -9.33
N ALA A 3 2.14 28.00 -9.48
CA ALA A 3 0.77 28.22 -8.96
C ALA A 3 -0.28 27.25 -9.55
N ARG A 4 -0.10 26.79 -10.80
CA ARG A 4 -0.98 25.79 -11.42
C ARG A 4 -0.65 24.36 -10.95
N LEU A 5 0.59 24.10 -10.56
CA LEU A 5 1.02 22.80 -10.04
C LEU A 5 0.55 22.61 -8.59
N SER A 6 0.66 23.66 -7.76
CA SER A 6 0.16 23.67 -6.39
C SER A 6 -1.37 23.55 -6.32
N ALA A 7 -2.10 24.25 -7.19
CA ALA A 7 -3.56 24.14 -7.26
C ALA A 7 -4.01 22.69 -7.56
N LYS A 8 -3.34 22.00 -8.49
CA LYS A 8 -3.63 20.59 -8.80
C LYS A 8 -3.28 19.66 -7.64
N ALA A 9 -2.17 19.91 -6.94
CA ALA A 9 -1.78 19.13 -5.78
C ALA A 9 -2.79 19.27 -4.62
N ILE A 10 -3.30 20.48 -4.38
CA ILE A 10 -4.32 20.74 -3.36
C ILE A 10 -5.64 20.06 -3.73
N VAL A 11 -6.08 20.14 -4.98
CA VAL A 11 -7.30 19.44 -5.43
C VAL A 11 -7.15 17.92 -5.33
N LEU A 12 -5.98 17.38 -5.68
CA LEU A 12 -5.70 15.96 -5.52
C LEU A 12 -5.71 15.54 -4.04
N ALA A 13 -5.05 16.32 -3.17
CA ALA A 13 -5.04 16.07 -1.72
C ALA A 13 -6.45 16.15 -1.13
N ALA A 14 -7.25 17.14 -1.54
CA ALA A 14 -8.64 17.29 -1.13
C ALA A 14 -9.51 16.12 -1.62
N GLY A 15 -9.32 15.66 -2.86
CA GLY A 15 -10.03 14.50 -3.40
C GLY A 15 -9.67 13.21 -2.66
N ILE A 16 -8.39 12.99 -2.39
CA ILE A 16 -7.93 11.85 -1.58
C ILE A 16 -8.52 11.92 -0.17
N ALA A 17 -8.43 13.09 0.47
CA ALA A 17 -9.02 13.31 1.79
C ALA A 17 -10.53 13.03 1.78
N LEU A 18 -11.28 13.52 0.79
CA LEU A 18 -12.73 13.29 0.66
C LEU A 18 -13.06 11.79 0.52
N VAL A 19 -12.27 11.04 -0.24
CA VAL A 19 -12.47 9.59 -0.39
C VAL A 19 -12.20 8.87 0.93
N PHE A 20 -11.09 9.17 1.60
CA PHE A 20 -10.78 8.54 2.89
C PHE A 20 -11.78 8.92 3.98
N PHE A 21 -12.19 10.19 4.05
CA PHE A 21 -13.19 10.66 4.99
C PHE A 21 -14.57 10.07 4.69
N GLY A 22 -14.97 10.04 3.42
CA GLY A 22 -16.26 9.47 3.00
C GLY A 22 -16.35 7.99 3.33
N VAL A 23 -15.33 7.21 2.96
CA VAL A 23 -15.28 5.77 3.27
C VAL A 23 -15.23 5.52 4.78
N GLY A 24 -14.44 6.30 5.53
CA GLY A 24 -14.38 6.21 6.99
C GLY A 24 -15.71 6.55 7.68
N LEU A 25 -16.41 7.59 7.21
CA LEU A 25 -17.70 7.99 7.73
C LEU A 25 -18.80 6.97 7.45
N ILE A 26 -18.72 6.22 6.34
CA ILE A 26 -19.65 5.12 6.07
C ILE A 26 -19.49 4.01 7.12
N GLY A 27 -18.25 3.67 7.48
CA GLY A 27 -17.98 2.71 8.56
C GLY A 27 -18.57 3.16 9.90
N LEU A 28 -18.37 4.42 10.26
CA LEU A 28 -18.96 5.01 11.48
C LEU A 28 -20.50 5.03 11.43
N GLY A 29 -21.09 5.36 10.28
CA GLY A 29 -22.54 5.34 10.08
C GLY A 29 -23.15 3.95 10.26
N ILE A 30 -22.46 2.92 9.76
CA ILE A 30 -22.86 1.52 9.95
C ILE A 30 -22.76 1.15 11.43
N ALA A 31 -21.63 1.41 12.09
CA ALA A 31 -21.45 1.11 13.51
C ALA A 31 -22.52 1.80 14.38
N THR A 32 -22.72 3.10 14.23
CA THR A 32 -23.72 3.86 15.01
C THR A 32 -25.15 3.37 14.79
N SER A 33 -25.49 2.89 13.59
CA SER A 33 -26.81 2.32 13.30
C SER A 33 -27.03 0.92 13.89
N LEU A 34 -25.96 0.14 14.08
CA LEU A 34 -26.02 -1.21 14.66
C LEU A 34 -25.89 -1.21 16.20
N GLU A 35 -25.30 -0.17 16.78
CA GLU A 35 -25.10 -0.02 18.22
C GLU A 35 -26.36 -0.31 19.07
N PRO A 36 -27.58 0.19 18.75
CA PRO A 36 -28.78 -0.11 19.55
C PRO A 36 -29.24 -1.57 19.49
N PHE A 37 -28.74 -2.37 18.54
CA PHE A 37 -29.16 -3.77 18.36
C PHE A 37 -28.17 -4.78 18.94
N VAL A 38 -26.88 -4.51 18.82
CA VAL A 38 -25.80 -5.46 19.18
C VAL A 38 -24.78 -4.89 20.17
N GLY A 39 -24.89 -3.61 20.52
CA GLY A 39 -23.92 -2.90 21.36
C GLY A 39 -22.68 -2.44 20.58
N ALA A 40 -21.97 -1.46 21.14
CA ALA A 40 -20.88 -0.75 20.47
C ALA A 40 -19.76 -1.69 19.96
N ALA A 41 -19.31 -2.62 20.81
CA ALA A 41 -18.21 -3.52 20.46
C ALA A 41 -18.51 -4.41 19.25
N TRP A 42 -19.74 -4.91 19.14
CA TRP A 42 -20.16 -5.73 18.00
C TRP A 42 -20.46 -4.90 16.76
N ALA A 43 -21.00 -3.69 16.94
CA ALA A 43 -21.26 -2.78 15.84
C ALA A 43 -19.97 -2.34 15.14
N ASP A 44 -18.93 -2.00 15.90
CA ASP A 44 -17.60 -1.68 15.38
C ASP A 44 -16.94 -2.88 14.69
N ALA A 45 -17.08 -4.08 15.29
CA ALA A 45 -16.55 -5.31 14.69
C ALA A 45 -17.22 -5.64 13.35
N ILE A 46 -18.54 -5.49 13.24
CA ILE A 46 -19.28 -5.73 12.00
C ILE A 46 -18.92 -4.69 10.94
N ALA A 47 -18.86 -3.40 11.30
CA ALA A 47 -18.45 -2.35 10.39
C ALA A 47 -17.02 -2.59 9.88
N GLY A 48 -16.07 -2.90 10.77
CA GLY A 48 -14.70 -3.22 10.41
C GLY A 48 -14.59 -4.47 9.52
N ALA A 49 -15.34 -5.52 9.85
CA ALA A 49 -15.37 -6.75 9.06
C ALA A 49 -15.88 -6.51 7.64
N LEU A 50 -16.92 -5.68 7.46
CA LEU A 50 -17.48 -5.36 6.15
C LEU A 50 -16.48 -4.65 5.24
N PHE A 51 -15.63 -3.77 5.80
CA PHE A 51 -14.60 -3.07 5.04
C PHE A 51 -13.32 -3.88 4.83
N LEU A 52 -12.98 -4.77 5.76
CA LEU A 52 -11.72 -5.51 5.74
C LEU A 52 -11.83 -6.87 5.05
N LEU A 53 -12.95 -7.58 5.17
CA LEU A 53 -13.12 -8.92 4.60
C LEU A 53 -13.00 -8.95 3.08
N PRO A 54 -13.68 -8.07 2.31
CA PRO A 54 -13.58 -8.11 0.85
C PRO A 54 -12.15 -7.95 0.31
N PRO A 55 -11.36 -6.91 0.71
CA PRO A 55 -9.98 -6.79 0.24
C PRO A 55 -9.07 -7.90 0.77
N LEU A 56 -9.32 -8.43 1.97
CA LEU A 56 -8.56 -9.54 2.53
C LEU A 56 -8.80 -10.83 1.74
N ILE A 57 -10.06 -11.19 1.47
CA ILE A 57 -10.43 -12.34 0.65
C ILE A 57 -9.84 -12.19 -0.75
N TRP A 58 -9.94 -11.00 -1.35
CA TRP A 58 -9.33 -10.71 -2.63
C TRP A 58 -7.81 -10.90 -2.61
N ALA A 59 -7.12 -10.35 -1.61
CA ALA A 59 -5.67 -10.51 -1.47
C ALA A 59 -5.27 -11.98 -1.33
N ILE A 60 -6.00 -12.75 -0.50
CA ILE A 60 -5.80 -14.19 -0.33
C ILE A 60 -6.02 -14.92 -1.66
N ALA A 61 -7.11 -14.63 -2.37
CA ALA A 61 -7.41 -15.23 -3.67
C ALA A 61 -6.33 -14.93 -4.71
N VAL A 62 -5.82 -13.70 -4.75
CA VAL A 62 -4.74 -13.31 -5.66
C VAL A 62 -3.42 -14.01 -5.31
N ILE A 63 -3.12 -14.18 -4.01
CA ILE A 63 -1.90 -14.88 -3.57
C ILE A 63 -2.01 -16.37 -3.85
N SER A 64 -3.16 -16.99 -3.59
CA SER A 64 -3.37 -18.43 -3.79
C SER A 64 -3.47 -18.81 -5.27
N ALA A 65 -4.01 -17.92 -6.12
CA ALA A 65 -4.09 -18.12 -7.56
C ALA A 65 -2.78 -17.80 -8.30
N ARG A 66 -1.73 -17.31 -7.61
CA ARG A 66 -0.43 -17.06 -8.26
C ARG A 66 0.21 -18.41 -8.64
N PRO A 67 0.50 -18.63 -9.93
CA PRO A 67 1.25 -19.80 -10.35
C PRO A 67 2.59 -19.86 -9.63
N ALA A 68 3.01 -21.05 -9.20
CA ALA A 68 4.35 -21.27 -8.68
C ALA A 68 5.36 -20.75 -9.70
N ARG A 69 6.13 -19.74 -9.31
CA ARG A 69 7.13 -19.12 -10.17
C ARG A 69 8.11 -20.22 -10.59
N PRO A 70 8.30 -20.51 -11.89
CA PRO A 70 9.32 -21.46 -12.33
C PRO A 70 10.65 -21.08 -11.71
N ALA A 71 11.34 -22.06 -11.14
CA ALA A 71 12.69 -21.88 -10.60
C ALA A 71 13.55 -21.19 -11.67
N PRO A 72 14.08 -19.99 -11.42
CA PRO A 72 14.84 -19.29 -12.44
C PRO A 72 16.17 -20.02 -12.63
N GLN A 73 16.24 -20.86 -13.65
CA GLN A 73 17.47 -21.43 -14.19
C GLN A 73 18.17 -20.34 -15.01
N ALA A 74 18.90 -19.47 -14.33
CA ALA A 74 20.07 -18.74 -14.84
C ALA A 74 20.60 -17.82 -13.73
N ASP A 75 21.91 -17.87 -13.52
CA ASP A 75 22.73 -16.93 -12.74
C ASP A 75 22.72 -17.09 -11.21
N ALA A 76 23.20 -18.25 -10.76
CA ALA A 76 23.54 -18.54 -9.36
C ALA A 76 24.48 -17.49 -8.74
N GLY A 77 25.40 -16.91 -9.52
CA GLY A 77 26.37 -15.91 -9.04
C GLY A 77 25.75 -14.55 -8.72
N ALA A 78 24.90 -14.01 -9.61
CA ALA A 78 24.27 -12.70 -9.40
C ALA A 78 23.27 -12.72 -8.24
N ARG A 79 22.55 -13.84 -8.04
CA ARG A 79 21.65 -14.01 -6.91
C ARG A 79 22.35 -14.25 -5.59
N GLN A 80 23.47 -14.97 -5.56
CA GLN A 80 24.26 -15.11 -4.34
C GLN A 80 24.85 -13.77 -3.91
N ILE A 81 25.30 -12.95 -4.85
CA ILE A 81 25.77 -11.59 -4.56
C ILE A 81 24.60 -10.71 -4.09
N MET A 82 23.45 -10.73 -4.78
CA MET A 82 22.28 -9.96 -4.36
C MET A 82 21.72 -10.42 -3.01
N ALA A 83 21.70 -11.73 -2.76
CA ALA A 83 21.25 -12.31 -1.49
C ALA A 83 22.25 -12.06 -0.37
N ALA A 84 23.56 -12.06 -0.64
CA ALA A 84 24.58 -11.68 0.32
C ALA A 84 24.53 -10.19 0.65
N ILE A 85 24.28 -9.32 -0.34
CA ILE A 85 24.06 -7.89 -0.14
C ILE A 85 22.79 -7.67 0.68
N ILE A 86 21.67 -8.32 0.35
CA ILE A 86 20.42 -8.19 1.09
C ILE A 86 20.53 -8.79 2.51
N ALA A 87 21.26 -9.89 2.69
CA ALA A 87 21.50 -10.50 3.99
C ALA A 87 22.45 -9.66 4.85
N ALA A 88 23.46 -9.04 4.26
CA ALA A 88 24.31 -8.06 4.95
C ALA A 88 23.52 -6.79 5.29
N LEU A 89 22.65 -6.33 4.39
CA LEU A 89 21.77 -5.18 4.60
C LEU A 89 20.73 -5.47 5.70
N ALA A 90 20.20 -6.69 5.76
CA ALA A 90 19.27 -7.12 6.80
C ALA A 90 19.94 -7.32 8.16
N LYS A 91 21.24 -7.62 8.19
CA LYS A 91 21.98 -7.89 9.42
C LYS A 91 22.52 -6.62 10.08
N GLU A 92 22.85 -5.57 9.31
CA GLU A 92 23.47 -4.35 9.88
C GLU A 92 22.77 -3.02 9.61
N THR A 93 21.76 -2.92 8.74
CA THR A 93 21.25 -1.59 8.34
C THR A 93 20.03 -1.13 9.15
N PRO A 94 20.09 0.04 9.80
CA PRO A 94 18.96 0.60 10.54
C PRO A 94 17.82 0.89 9.56
N TRP A 95 16.60 0.51 9.96
CA TRP A 95 15.35 0.55 9.20
C TRP A 95 15.11 1.84 8.37
N ILE A 96 15.69 2.96 8.78
CA ILE A 96 15.64 4.26 8.09
C ILE A 96 16.26 4.19 6.69
N ALA A 97 17.32 3.42 6.48
CA ALA A 97 17.95 3.27 5.17
C ALA A 97 17.08 2.47 4.20
N VAL A 98 16.34 1.47 4.71
CA VAL A 98 15.40 0.66 3.91
C VAL A 98 14.19 1.50 3.51
N VAL A 99 13.63 2.27 4.44
CA VAL A 99 12.51 3.19 4.17
C VAL A 99 12.95 4.33 3.23
N GLY A 100 14.14 4.88 3.44
CA GLY A 100 14.72 5.92 2.60
C GLY A 100 15.01 5.43 1.17
N ALA A 101 15.59 4.24 1.02
CA ALA A 101 15.82 3.63 -0.29
C ALA A 101 14.51 3.26 -0.99
N GLY A 102 13.48 2.84 -0.25
CA GLY A 102 12.14 2.61 -0.78
C GLY A 102 11.51 3.89 -1.31
N LEU A 103 11.53 4.97 -0.53
CA LEU A 103 10.97 6.27 -0.93
C LEU A 103 11.77 6.91 -2.07
N ALA A 104 13.10 6.83 -2.05
CA ALA A 104 13.96 7.30 -3.13
C ALA A 104 13.74 6.47 -4.41
N GLY A 105 13.53 5.15 -4.29
CA GLY A 105 13.20 4.27 -5.40
C GLY A 105 11.85 4.62 -6.05
N VAL A 106 10.82 4.89 -5.24
CA VAL A 106 9.51 5.33 -5.74
C VAL A 106 9.61 6.70 -6.40
N ALA A 107 10.33 7.64 -5.79
CA ALA A 107 10.55 8.97 -6.37
C ALA A 107 11.31 8.89 -7.71
N ASN A 108 12.35 8.05 -7.79
CA ASN A 108 13.10 7.85 -9.02
C ASN A 108 12.29 7.14 -10.10
N LEU A 109 11.41 6.20 -9.74
CA LEU A 109 10.48 5.56 -10.67
C LEU A 109 9.48 6.57 -11.26
N PHE A 110 8.97 7.49 -10.44
CA PHE A 110 8.08 8.55 -10.90
C PHE A 110 8.80 9.58 -11.79
N LEU A 111 10.03 9.94 -11.45
CA LEU A 111 10.87 10.84 -12.26
C LEU A 111 11.31 10.21 -13.59
N ALA A 112 11.76 8.95 -13.58
CA ALA A 112 12.16 8.22 -14.79
C ALA A 112 10.99 7.97 -15.74
N ARG A 113 9.80 7.69 -15.19
CA ARG A 113 8.57 7.48 -15.98
C ARG A 113 8.08 8.76 -16.63
N ASN A 114 8.38 9.93 -16.05
CA ASN A 114 8.09 11.23 -16.66
C ASN A 114 9.15 11.64 -17.70
N LYS A 115 10.39 11.15 -17.58
CA LYS A 115 11.46 11.40 -18.56
C LYS A 115 11.32 10.56 -19.84
N ASN A 116 10.81 9.33 -19.74
CA ASN A 116 10.57 8.42 -20.88
C ASN A 116 9.27 8.70 -21.67
N ARG A 117 8.52 9.76 -21.32
CA ARG A 117 7.28 10.15 -22.00
C ARG A 117 7.44 11.41 -22.86
N LYS A 118 8.66 11.92 -23.03
CA LYS A 118 9.01 12.90 -24.06
C LYS A 118 9.52 12.19 -25.29
#